data_AF-A0A7J0EJP4-F1
#
_entry.id   AF-A0A7J0EJP4-F1
#
_cell.length_a   1.000
_cell.length_b   1.000
_cell.length_c   1.000
_cell.angle_alpha   90.00
_cell.angle_beta   90.00
_cell.angle_gamma   90.00
#
_symmetry.space_group_name_H-M   'P 1'
#
loop_
_entity.id
_entity.type
_entity.pdbx_description
1 polymer ?
#
loop_
_entity_poly.entity_id
_entity_poly.type
_entity_poly.pdbx_seq_one_letter_code
_entity_poly.pdbx_strand_id
1 'polypeptide(L)'
;MVVFSPGGKAFSFARPCIGPIVQRFLYQSPMPVAADQDPRGSIASTLNQQYNELCKQLETENQHGKELEESGMKCPKPYWFNAPIGELSSDQLVESKKHMGELRDKVSQRVDELSVVGSAPTFAGGNFVRAIDLNVPAVPDEI
;
A
#
# COMPACT_ATOMS: atom_id res chain seq x y z
N MET A 1 17.61 24.07 28.45
CA MET A 1 18.03 25.13 27.51
C MET A 1 16.84 26.04 27.24
N VAL A 2 17.01 27.35 27.39
CA VAL A 2 15.98 28.38 27.12
C VAL A 2 16.43 29.15 25.89
N VAL A 3 15.54 29.28 24.90
CA VAL A 3 15.77 30.06 23.70
C VAL A 3 14.77 31.20 23.62
N PHE A 4 15.16 32.29 22.98
CA PHE A 4 14.29 33.45 22.79
C PHE A 4 13.89 33.51 21.32
N SER A 5 12.59 33.66 21.07
CA SER A 5 12.10 33.99 19.73
C SER A 5 12.55 35.40 19.33
N PRO A 6 12.62 35.71 18.01
CA PRO A 6 12.88 37.06 17.53
C PRO A 6 11.92 38.14 18.09
N GLY A 7 10.71 37.74 18.49
CA GLY A 7 9.73 38.60 19.17
C GLY A 7 9.90 38.68 20.70
N GLY A 8 11.02 38.22 21.26
CA GLY A 8 11.36 38.35 22.68
C GLY A 8 10.68 37.34 23.63
N LYS A 9 9.82 36.44 23.13
CA LYS A 9 9.21 35.40 23.96
C LYS A 9 10.21 34.29 24.26
N ALA A 10 10.35 33.94 25.53
CA ALA A 10 11.23 32.85 25.99
C ALA A 10 10.51 31.49 25.89
N PHE A 11 11.22 30.49 25.36
CA PHE A 11 10.76 29.12 25.23
C PHE A 11 11.77 28.19 25.88
N SER A 12 11.29 27.21 26.66
CA SER A 12 12.13 26.16 27.23
C SER A 12 11.91 24.85 26.51
N PHE A 13 13.00 24.20 26.07
CA PHE A 13 12.97 22.82 25.57
C PHE A 13 13.33 21.80 26.65
N ALA A 14 13.13 22.15 27.93
CA ALA A 14 13.42 21.26 29.04
C ALA A 14 12.32 20.20 29.19
N ARG A 15 12.73 18.96 29.47
CA ARG A 15 11.87 17.89 29.97
C ARG A 15 12.37 17.49 31.36
N PRO A 16 11.53 17.50 32.41
CA PRO A 16 10.10 17.84 32.39
C PRO A 16 9.83 19.33 32.12
N CYS A 17 8.59 19.66 31.77
CA CYS A 17 8.16 21.03 31.48
C CYS A 17 8.57 22.04 32.57
N ILE A 18 9.03 23.24 32.18
CA ILE A 18 9.51 24.25 33.12
C ILE A 18 8.38 25.02 33.83
N GLY A 19 7.15 24.95 33.32
CA GLY A 19 5.99 25.70 33.84
C GLY A 19 5.77 25.51 35.34
N PRO A 20 5.67 24.26 35.84
CA PRO A 20 5.56 23.97 37.27
C PRO A 20 6.76 24.46 38.09
N ILE A 21 7.96 24.50 37.51
CA ILE A 21 9.18 25.00 38.16
C ILE A 21 9.08 26.52 38.33
N VAL A 22 8.75 27.25 37.26
CA VAL A 22 8.57 28.71 37.30
C VAL A 22 7.47 29.08 38.28
N GLN A 23 6.34 28.36 38.27
CA GLN A 23 5.23 28.61 39.20
C GLN A 23 5.63 28.34 40.65
N ARG A 24 6.42 27.31 40.94
CA ARG A 24 6.97 27.07 42.28
C ARG A 24 7.87 28.22 42.74
N PHE A 25 8.75 28.71 41.88
CA PHE A 25 9.64 29.83 42.21
C PHE A 25 8.88 31.14 42.45
N LEU A 26 7.86 31.42 41.63
CA LEU A 26 7.07 32.66 41.74
C LEU A 26 6.12 32.64 42.94
N TYR A 27 5.47 31.51 43.22
CA TYR A 27 4.40 31.44 44.23
C TYR A 27 4.83 30.79 45.54
N GLN A 28 6.09 30.31 45.67
CA GLN A 28 6.66 29.65 46.86
C GLN A 28 5.75 28.59 47.49
N SER A 29 4.87 27.99 46.70
CA SER A 29 3.84 27.06 47.17
C SER A 29 4.24 25.63 46.80
N PRO A 30 4.11 24.64 47.71
CA PRO A 30 4.29 23.24 47.39
C PRO A 30 3.10 22.77 46.55
N MET A 31 3.13 23.05 45.25
CA MET A 31 2.21 22.44 44.30
C MET A 31 2.65 21.00 44.01
N PRO A 32 1.70 20.04 43.88
CA PRO A 32 2.01 18.75 43.31
C PRO A 32 2.60 19.00 41.93
N VAL A 33 3.81 18.47 41.70
CA VAL A 33 4.43 18.48 40.38
C VAL A 33 3.44 17.79 39.45
N ALA A 34 2.74 18.56 38.61
CA ALA A 34 1.95 17.99 37.54
C ALA A 34 2.94 17.15 36.74
N ALA A 35 2.81 15.83 36.86
CA ALA A 35 3.65 14.89 36.17
C ALA A 35 3.67 15.28 34.70
N ASP A 36 4.87 15.40 34.15
CA ASP A 36 5.13 15.62 32.73
C ASP A 36 4.07 14.84 31.94
N GLN A 37 3.23 15.53 31.16
CA GLN A 37 2.13 14.88 30.39
C GLN A 37 2.66 13.87 29.36
N ASP A 38 3.98 13.75 29.25
CA ASP A 38 4.67 12.67 28.58
C ASP A 38 5.79 12.16 29.50
N PRO A 39 5.53 11.20 30.41
CA PRO A 39 6.44 10.84 31.49
C PRO A 39 7.82 10.39 31.02
N ARG A 40 7.97 9.91 29.78
CA ARG A 40 9.24 9.34 29.26
C ARG A 40 9.31 9.29 27.72
N GLY A 41 8.86 10.33 27.02
CA GLY A 41 8.84 10.26 25.54
C GLY A 41 7.99 9.10 25.03
N SER A 42 7.01 8.63 25.81
CA SER A 42 6.27 7.41 25.52
C SER A 42 5.41 7.63 24.29
N ILE A 43 4.84 8.82 24.12
CA ILE A 43 4.06 9.18 22.93
C ILE A 43 4.97 9.20 21.68
N ALA A 44 6.15 9.80 21.80
CA ALA A 44 7.13 9.80 20.71
C ALA A 44 7.65 8.39 20.40
N SER A 45 7.86 7.57 21.42
CA SER A 45 8.29 6.17 21.29
C SER A 45 7.20 5.31 20.65
N THR A 46 5.93 5.49 21.02
CA THR A 46 4.81 4.78 20.39
C THR A 46 4.64 5.21 18.93
N LEU A 47 4.78 6.51 18.65
CA LEU A 47 4.69 7.01 17.27
C LEU A 47 5.84 6.49 16.41
N ASN A 48 7.06 6.48 16.94
CA ASN A 48 8.22 5.87 16.28
C ASN A 48 8.03 4.37 16.07
N GLN A 49 7.40 3.66 17.00
CA GLN A 49 7.11 2.24 16.84
C GLN A 49 6.11 2.01 15.69
N GLN A 50 5.00 2.75 15.67
CA GLN A 50 4.01 2.69 14.58
C GLN A 50 4.63 3.03 13.21
N TYR A 51 5.47 4.06 13.17
CA TYR A 51 6.21 4.44 11.96
C TYR A 51 7.10 3.29 11.46
N ASN A 52 7.87 2.66 12.35
CA ASN A 52 8.73 1.54 11.99
C ASN A 52 7.92 0.31 11.54
N GLU A 53 6.76 0.06 12.14
CA GLU A 53 5.86 -1.02 11.72
C GLU A 53 5.33 -0.78 10.30
N LEU A 54 4.90 0.46 9.98
CA LEU A 54 4.50 0.86 8.64
C LEU A 54 5.63 0.73 7.61
N CYS A 55 6.85 1.17 7.97
CA CYS A 55 8.00 1.01 7.09
C CYS A 55 8.28 -0.46 6.78
N LYS A 56 8.22 -1.35 7.79
CA LYS A 56 8.40 -2.79 7.58
C LYS A 56 7.34 -3.37 6.64
N GLN A 57 6.07 -3.01 6.81
CA GLN A 57 5.00 -3.46 5.92
C GLN A 57 5.27 -3.03 4.47
N LEU A 58 5.65 -1.77 4.27
CA LEU A 58 5.98 -1.24 2.95
C LEU A 58 7.19 -1.95 2.34
N GLU A 59 8.23 -2.22 3.12
CA GLU A 59 9.39 -2.99 2.66
C GLU A 59 9.01 -4.41 2.25
N THR A 60 8.17 -5.09 3.04
CA THR A 60 7.71 -6.44 2.70
C THR A 60 6.88 -6.47 1.42
N GLU A 61 6.00 -5.51 1.21
CA GLU A 61 5.21 -5.40 -0.02
C GLU A 61 6.10 -5.03 -1.22
N ASN A 62 7.07 -4.13 -1.02
CA ASN A 62 8.03 -3.77 -2.07
C ASN A 62 8.90 -4.97 -2.48
N GLN A 63 9.37 -5.76 -1.50
CA GLN A 63 10.15 -6.96 -1.75
C GLN A 63 9.31 -8.02 -2.49
N HIS A 64 8.05 -8.21 -2.08
CA HIS A 64 7.13 -9.10 -2.78
C HIS A 64 6.89 -8.65 -4.24
N GLY A 65 6.74 -7.34 -4.46
CA GLY A 65 6.62 -6.77 -5.80
C GLY A 65 7.87 -7.01 -6.66
N LYS A 66 9.07 -6.85 -6.10
CA LYS A 66 10.33 -7.17 -6.79
C LYS A 66 10.46 -8.64 -7.15
N GLU A 67 10.11 -9.55 -6.24
CA GLU A 67 10.13 -10.99 -6.51
C GLU A 67 9.13 -11.38 -7.61
N LEU A 68 7.96 -10.74 -7.63
CA LEU A 68 6.96 -10.92 -8.68
C LEU A 68 7.44 -10.37 -10.03
N GLU A 69 8.10 -9.21 -10.04
CA GLU A 69 8.70 -8.64 -11.25
C GLU A 69 9.83 -9.53 -11.78
N GLU A 70 10.73 -10.01 -10.92
CA GLU A 70 11.81 -10.92 -11.30
C GLU A 70 11.28 -12.25 -11.86
N SER A 71 10.23 -12.81 -11.25
CA SER A 71 9.60 -14.03 -11.76
C SER A 71 8.83 -13.78 -13.06
N GLY A 72 8.20 -12.61 -13.21
CA GLY A 72 7.57 -12.14 -14.44
C GLY A 72 8.57 -11.89 -15.58
N MET A 73 9.79 -11.45 -15.27
CA MET A 73 10.90 -11.32 -16.22
C MET A 73 11.48 -12.69 -16.63
N LYS A 74 11.54 -13.65 -15.70
CA LYS A 74 12.02 -15.02 -15.98
C LYS A 74 11.03 -15.83 -16.80
N CYS A 75 9.75 -15.47 -16.82
CA CYS A 75 8.77 -16.09 -17.67
C CYS A 75 8.97 -15.63 -19.12
N PRO A 76 9.37 -16.53 -20.05
CA PRO A 76 9.56 -16.14 -21.45
C PRO A 76 8.21 -15.65 -21.99
N LYS A 77 8.11 -14.35 -22.26
CA LYS A 77 6.92 -13.78 -22.86
C LYS A 77 6.81 -14.36 -24.28
N PRO A 78 5.64 -14.88 -24.68
CA PRO A 78 5.45 -15.33 -26.04
C PRO A 78 5.76 -14.19 -27.01
N TYR A 79 6.36 -14.51 -28.17
CA TYR A 79 6.74 -13.54 -29.19
C TYR A 79 5.55 -12.66 -29.62
N TRP A 80 4.33 -13.21 -29.59
CA TRP A 80 3.08 -12.51 -29.93
C TRP A 80 2.56 -11.57 -28.84
N PHE A 81 3.04 -11.67 -27.59
CA PHE A 81 2.52 -10.86 -26.48
C PHE A 81 3.01 -9.40 -26.51
N ASN A 82 4.18 -9.14 -27.09
CA ASN A 82 4.75 -7.79 -27.22
C ASN A 82 4.80 -7.27 -28.67
N ALA A 83 4.43 -8.11 -29.65
CA ALA A 83 4.45 -7.73 -31.05
C ALA A 83 3.20 -6.92 -31.42
N PRO A 84 3.34 -5.82 -32.19
CA PRO A 84 2.19 -5.13 -32.78
C PRO A 84 1.35 -6.09 -33.65
N ILE A 85 0.03 -5.96 -33.57
CA ILE A 85 -0.92 -6.84 -34.28
C ILE A 85 -0.67 -6.85 -35.81
N GLY A 86 -0.26 -5.71 -36.38
CA GLY A 86 0.03 -5.60 -37.82
C GLY A 86 1.33 -6.28 -38.27
N GLU A 87 2.20 -6.68 -37.34
CA GLU A 87 3.47 -7.36 -37.63
C GLU A 87 3.36 -8.89 -37.49
N LEU A 88 2.25 -9.39 -36.95
CA LEU A 88 1.99 -10.82 -36.78
C LEU A 88 1.41 -11.43 -38.05
N SER A 89 1.88 -12.62 -38.42
CA SER A 89 1.28 -13.36 -39.54
C SER A 89 -0.11 -13.89 -39.16
N SER A 90 -0.93 -14.23 -40.17
CA SER A 90 -2.28 -14.78 -39.94
C SER A 90 -2.26 -15.99 -38.99
N ASP A 91 -1.30 -16.90 -39.19
CA ASP A 91 -1.19 -18.11 -38.36
C ASP A 91 -0.80 -17.79 -36.92
N GLN A 92 0.11 -16.85 -36.71
CA GLN A 92 0.52 -16.37 -35.38
C GLN A 92 -0.63 -15.67 -34.65
N LEU A 93 -1.49 -14.96 -35.39
CA LEU A 93 -2.66 -14.29 -34.84
C LEU A 93 -3.72 -15.29 -34.35
N VAL A 94 -3.91 -16.38 -35.10
CA VAL A 94 -4.78 -17.49 -34.69
C VAL A 94 -4.22 -18.21 -33.46
N GLU A 95 -2.92 -18.47 -33.42
CA GLU A 95 -2.24 -19.08 -32.26
C GLU A 95 -2.35 -18.18 -31.01
N SER A 96 -2.11 -16.87 -31.16
CA SER A 96 -2.29 -15.88 -30.10
C SER A 96 -3.72 -15.86 -29.57
N LYS A 97 -4.72 -15.81 -30.45
CA LYS A 97 -6.15 -15.84 -30.08
C LYS A 97 -6.48 -17.11 -29.27
N LYS A 98 -5.96 -18.26 -29.69
CA LYS A 98 -6.15 -19.53 -28.97
C LYS A 98 -5.57 -19.46 -27.55
N HIS A 99 -4.31 -19.04 -27.41
CA HIS A 99 -3.66 -18.94 -26.10
C HIS A 99 -4.34 -17.92 -25.17
N MET A 100 -4.80 -16.79 -25.71
CA MET A 100 -5.58 -15.83 -24.94
C MET A 100 -6.93 -16.42 -24.47
N GLY A 101 -7.57 -17.24 -25.30
CA GLY A 101 -8.76 -18.00 -24.93
C GLY A 101 -8.49 -18.96 -23.76
N GLU A 102 -7.44 -19.78 -23.86
CA GLU A 102 -7.04 -20.69 -22.78
C GLU A 102 -6.71 -19.95 -21.47
N LEU A 103 -6.06 -18.79 -21.56
CA LEU A 103 -5.77 -17.94 -20.40
C LEU A 103 -7.06 -17.43 -19.75
N ARG A 104 -8.00 -16.91 -20.56
CA ARG A 104 -9.31 -16.45 -20.07
C ARG A 104 -10.04 -17.59 -19.34
N ASP A 105 -10.06 -18.78 -19.91
CA ASP A 105 -10.77 -19.92 -19.33
C ASP A 105 -10.13 -20.35 -17.99
N LYS A 106 -8.79 -20.34 -17.90
CA LYS A 106 -8.06 -20.56 -16.63
C LYS A 106 -8.36 -19.48 -15.60
N VAL A 107 -8.44 -18.21 -16.00
CA VAL A 107 -8.78 -17.10 -15.10
C VAL A 107 -10.20 -17.27 -14.58
N SER A 108 -11.17 -17.57 -15.45
CA SER A 108 -12.55 -17.85 -15.04
C SER A 108 -12.62 -19.02 -14.06
N GLN A 109 -11.92 -20.12 -14.33
CA GLN A 109 -11.83 -21.25 -13.39
C GLN A 109 -11.29 -20.82 -12.02
N ARG A 110 -10.23 -19.99 -11.99
CA ARG A 110 -9.65 -19.50 -10.73
C ARG A 110 -10.59 -18.57 -9.98
N VAL A 111 -11.34 -17.74 -10.69
CA VAL A 111 -12.39 -16.89 -10.10
C VAL A 111 -13.49 -17.76 -9.50
N ASP A 112 -13.94 -18.80 -10.23
CA ASP A 112 -14.95 -19.74 -9.76
C ASP A 112 -14.46 -20.49 -8.51
N GLU A 113 -13.23 -21.00 -8.50
CA GLU A 113 -12.59 -21.65 -7.34
C GLU A 113 -12.55 -20.73 -6.11
N LEU A 114 -12.13 -19.48 -6.29
CA LEU A 114 -12.09 -18.48 -5.22
C LEU A 114 -13.50 -18.04 -4.77
N SER A 115 -14.50 -18.11 -5.64
CA SER A 115 -15.90 -17.81 -5.30
C SER A 115 -16.56 -18.94 -4.51
N VAL A 116 -16.17 -20.20 -4.77
CA VAL A 116 -16.65 -21.39 -4.06
C VAL A 116 -15.96 -21.53 -2.70
N VAL A 117 -14.71 -21.11 -2.57
CA VAL A 117 -14.01 -20.96 -1.28
C VAL A 117 -14.50 -19.68 -0.59
N GLY A 118 -15.68 -19.74 0.03
CA GLY A 118 -16.19 -18.65 0.84
C GLY A 118 -15.27 -18.28 2.01
N SER A 119 -14.92 -16.99 2.09
CA SER A 119 -14.36 -16.20 3.22
C SER A 119 -12.83 -15.97 3.32
N ALA A 120 -12.41 -14.81 2.78
CA ALA A 120 -11.28 -13.89 3.13
C ALA A 120 -9.82 -14.40 2.95
N PRO A 121 -8.87 -13.55 2.48
CA PRO A 121 -8.60 -12.21 3.01
C PRO A 121 -9.06 -11.07 2.10
N THR A 122 -9.49 -10.01 2.77
CA THR A 122 -9.87 -8.71 2.24
C THR A 122 -8.74 -8.10 1.40
N PHE A 123 -8.86 -8.12 0.07
CA PHE A 123 -8.14 -7.15 -0.76
C PHE A 123 -8.91 -5.83 -0.66
N ALA A 124 -8.51 -4.99 0.30
CA ALA A 124 -9.10 -3.67 0.48
C ALA A 124 -8.54 -2.72 -0.59
N GLY A 125 -9.36 -2.40 -1.60
CA GLY A 125 -9.18 -1.18 -2.38
C GLY A 125 -9.47 -1.31 -3.87
N GLY A 126 -10.66 -0.86 -4.28
CA GLY A 126 -10.93 -0.44 -5.66
C GLY A 126 -12.05 -1.20 -6.35
N ASN A 127 -13.27 -0.66 -6.29
CA ASN A 127 -14.40 -1.06 -7.12
C ASN A 127 -14.03 -1.04 -8.61
N PHE A 128 -13.73 -2.20 -9.19
CA PHE A 128 -13.61 -2.37 -10.65
C PHE A 128 -14.43 -3.57 -11.13
N VAL A 129 -15.69 -3.63 -10.73
CA VAL A 129 -16.65 -4.53 -11.40
C VAL A 129 -17.90 -3.73 -11.75
N ARG A 130 -17.82 -3.00 -12.86
CA ARG A 130 -19.00 -2.69 -13.66
C ARG A 130 -18.90 -3.46 -14.96
N ALA A 131 -19.67 -4.55 -15.01
CA ALA A 131 -20.20 -5.24 -16.18
C ALA A 131 -19.33 -5.22 -17.45
N ILE A 132 -18.46 -6.22 -17.58
CA ILE A 132 -18.01 -6.67 -18.91
C ILE A 132 -19.04 -7.71 -19.35
N ASP A 133 -20.04 -7.27 -20.12
CA ASP A 133 -20.93 -8.18 -20.82
C ASP A 133 -20.12 -8.89 -21.92
N LEU A 134 -19.84 -10.18 -21.72
CA LEU A 134 -19.04 -11.02 -22.61
C LEU A 134 -19.87 -11.62 -23.76
N ASN A 135 -21.14 -11.26 -23.90
CA ASN A 135 -21.98 -11.78 -24.97
C ASN A 135 -21.89 -10.91 -26.24
N VAL A 136 -20.79 -11.05 -26.98
CA VAL A 136 -20.75 -10.61 -28.39
C VAL A 136 -21.36 -11.74 -29.24
N PRO A 137 -22.51 -11.54 -29.91
CA PRO A 137 -23.07 -12.55 -30.78
C PRO A 137 -22.12 -12.82 -31.96
N ALA A 138 -21.92 -14.11 -32.25
CA ALA A 138 -21.11 -14.57 -33.37
C ALA A 138 -21.64 -13.98 -34.69
N VAL A 139 -20.75 -13.31 -35.43
CA VAL A 139 -21.00 -12.87 -36.80
C VAL A 139 -21.08 -14.14 -37.67
N PRO A 140 -22.16 -14.36 -38.44
CA PRO A 140 -22.25 -15.50 -39.32
C PRO A 140 -21.36 -15.30 -40.55
N ASP A 141 -20.67 -16.37 -40.95
CA ASP A 141 -19.90 -16.44 -42.18
C ASP A 141 -20.85 -16.38 -43.40
N GLU A 142 -20.75 -15.34 -44.22
CA GLU A 142 -21.22 -15.38 -45.60
C GLU A 142 -20.12 -14.88 -46.57
N ILE A 143 -19.65 -15.86 -47.37
CA ILE A 143 -19.04 -15.87 -48.73
C ILE A 143 -18.06 -14.76 -49.08
#